data_AF-A0A957FUC9-F1
#
_entry.id   AF-A0A957FUC9-F1
#
_cell.length_a   1.000
_cell.length_b   1.000
_cell.length_c   1.000
_cell.angle_alpha   90.00
_cell.angle_beta   90.00
_cell.angle_gamma   90.00
#
_symmetry.space_group_name_H-M   'P 1'
#
loop_
_entity.id
_entity.type
_entity.pdbx_description
1 polymer ?
#
loop_
_entity_poly.entity_id
_entity_poly.type
_entity_poly.pdbx_seq_one_letter_code
_entity_poly.pdbx_strand_id
1 'polypeptide(L)'
;GANIPFWAHMQHQLRDEGVFSEAVPVVDEAGQVLPETRAVLRSIAKHDLILATAHLNRDEIFAVVDAALEEGVKRMTITHPEFPSQNLSAPDQAALAERGAFLEHTIASIYFQKYSWELVFDNIRYTGIEQCYFASDLGQPSMPPIEDGLALGADQALAAGFSETEVRRLFADNSRRLAEQSPA
;
A
#
# COMPACT_ATOMS: atom_id res chain seq x y z
N GLY A 1 -15.62 11.09 21.48
CA GLY A 1 -14.58 10.08 21.75
C GLY A 1 -14.11 9.56 20.41
N ALA A 2 -12.81 9.34 20.22
CA ALA A 2 -12.31 8.82 18.96
C ALA A 2 -12.97 7.47 18.64
N ASN A 3 -13.51 7.30 17.43
CA ASN A 3 -13.94 6.00 16.93
C ASN A 3 -12.69 5.14 16.73
N ILE A 4 -12.33 4.37 17.75
CA ILE A 4 -11.20 3.45 17.68
C ILE A 4 -11.65 2.25 16.81
N PRO A 5 -10.90 1.87 15.77
CA PRO A 5 -11.26 0.75 14.91
C PRO A 5 -11.34 -0.59 15.67
N PHE A 6 -12.12 -1.54 15.14
CA PHE A 6 -12.28 -2.88 15.73
C PHE A 6 -10.95 -3.60 16.00
N TRP A 7 -9.98 -3.51 15.09
CA TRP A 7 -8.66 -4.14 15.28
C TRP A 7 -7.90 -3.54 16.48
N ALA A 8 -8.07 -2.24 16.75
CA ALA A 8 -7.42 -1.58 17.88
C ALA A 8 -8.11 -1.97 19.20
N HIS A 9 -9.44 -2.15 19.21
CA HIS A 9 -10.14 -2.76 20.35
C HIS A 9 -9.61 -4.18 20.64
N MET A 10 -9.48 -5.01 19.60
CA MET A 10 -8.93 -6.36 19.75
C MET A 10 -7.48 -6.32 20.26
N GLN A 11 -6.64 -5.41 19.75
CA GLN A 11 -5.26 -5.27 20.20
C GLN A 11 -5.17 -4.83 21.67
N HIS A 12 -6.04 -3.91 22.10
CA HIS A 12 -6.13 -3.53 23.51
C HIS A 12 -6.58 -4.70 24.38
N GLN A 13 -7.62 -5.43 23.97
CA GLN A 13 -8.08 -6.62 24.67
C GLN A 13 -6.97 -7.67 24.80
N LEU A 14 -6.25 -7.96 23.72
CA LEU A 14 -5.13 -8.90 23.74
C LEU A 14 -4.03 -8.44 24.72
N ARG A 15 -3.71 -7.14 24.75
CA ARG A 15 -2.76 -6.61 25.74
C ARG A 15 -3.26 -6.75 27.17
N ASP A 16 -4.55 -6.49 27.42
CA ASP A 16 -5.17 -6.65 28.74
C ASP A 16 -5.18 -8.12 29.19
N GLU A 17 -5.27 -9.06 28.24
CA GLU A 17 -5.14 -10.51 28.44
C GLU A 17 -3.68 -10.98 28.55
N GLY A 18 -2.71 -10.08 28.48
CA GLY A 18 -1.27 -10.38 28.56
C GLY A 18 -0.67 -10.97 27.29
N VAL A 19 -1.39 -10.92 26.16
CA VAL A 19 -0.89 -11.31 24.84
C VAL A 19 -0.21 -10.10 24.19
N PHE A 20 1.11 -10.19 24.09
CA PHE A 20 1.93 -9.15 23.47
C PHE A 20 2.54 -9.67 22.16
N SER A 21 2.44 -8.85 21.10
CA SER A 21 3.29 -8.97 19.93
C SER A 21 4.18 -7.74 19.90
N GLU A 22 5.49 -7.97 19.93
CA GLU A 22 6.46 -6.89 19.71
C GLU A 22 6.43 -6.48 18.23
N ALA A 23 6.66 -5.19 17.97
CA ALA A 23 6.87 -4.72 16.62
C ALA A 23 8.18 -5.32 16.09
N VAL A 24 8.19 -5.72 14.81
CA VAL A 24 9.40 -6.20 14.15
C VAL A 24 10.13 -4.97 13.59
N PRO A 25 11.29 -4.56 14.14
CA PRO A 25 12.01 -3.42 13.61
C PRO A 25 12.58 -3.76 12.24
N VAL A 26 12.53 -2.81 11.30
CA VAL A 26 13.15 -2.92 9.97
C VAL A 26 14.37 -2.03 9.81
N VAL A 27 14.50 -1.03 10.68
CA VAL A 27 15.62 -0.10 10.79
C VAL A 27 16.15 -0.05 12.23
N ASP A 28 17.40 0.41 12.39
CA ASP A 28 17.97 0.73 13.69
C ASP A 28 17.53 2.11 14.20
N GLU A 29 18.03 2.50 15.38
CA GLU A 29 17.74 3.82 15.99
C GLU A 29 18.23 5.01 15.15
N ALA A 30 19.14 4.80 14.20
CA ALA A 30 19.64 5.80 13.27
C ALA A 30 18.90 5.78 11.91
N GLY A 31 17.84 4.98 11.78
CA GLY A 31 17.05 4.82 10.56
C GLY A 31 17.75 4.01 9.47
N GLN A 32 18.83 3.28 9.79
CA GLN A 32 19.53 2.42 8.84
C GLN A 32 18.85 1.06 8.75
N VAL A 33 18.63 0.57 7.54
CA VAL A 33 17.99 -0.73 7.30
C VAL A 33 18.83 -1.85 7.90
N LEU A 34 18.21 -2.67 8.75
CA LEU A 34 18.88 -3.73 9.49
C LEU A 34 19.47 -4.82 8.56
N PRO A 35 20.54 -5.50 8.97
CA PRO A 35 21.10 -6.64 8.23
C PRO A 35 20.08 -7.74 7.93
N GLU A 36 19.17 -8.00 8.87
CA GLU A 36 18.08 -8.97 8.77
C GLU A 36 17.07 -8.56 7.70
N THR A 37 16.68 -7.28 7.67
CA THR A 37 15.82 -6.72 6.62
C THR A 37 16.49 -6.87 5.25
N ARG A 38 17.77 -6.51 5.13
CA ARG A 38 18.54 -6.69 3.88
C ARG A 38 18.62 -8.16 3.46
N ALA A 39 18.71 -9.10 4.40
CA ALA A 39 18.67 -10.53 4.08
C ALA A 39 17.34 -10.97 3.47
N VAL A 40 16.22 -10.44 3.97
CA VAL A 40 14.89 -10.65 3.35
C VAL A 40 14.83 -10.02 1.97
N LEU A 41 15.31 -8.78 1.80
CA LEU A 41 15.35 -8.09 0.51
C LEU A 41 16.16 -8.87 -0.54
N ARG A 42 17.33 -9.42 -0.18
CA ARG A 42 18.09 -10.31 -1.08
C ARG A 42 17.32 -11.56 -1.47
N SER A 43 16.53 -12.12 -0.55
CA SER A 43 15.67 -13.26 -0.87
C SER A 43 14.57 -12.85 -1.87
N ILE A 44 13.94 -11.70 -1.66
CA ILE A 44 12.95 -11.12 -2.58
C ILE A 44 13.57 -10.93 -3.97
N ALA A 45 14.74 -10.30 -4.04
CA ALA A 45 15.47 -10.07 -5.29
C ALA A 45 15.83 -11.39 -6.00
N LYS A 46 16.39 -12.36 -5.27
CA LYS A 46 16.78 -13.68 -5.79
C LYS A 46 15.61 -14.44 -6.41
N HIS A 47 14.43 -14.32 -5.81
CA HIS A 47 13.24 -15.06 -6.20
C HIS A 47 12.27 -14.23 -7.06
N ASP A 48 12.66 -13.02 -7.46
CA ASP A 48 11.82 -12.06 -8.17
C ASP A 48 10.43 -11.94 -7.52
N LEU A 49 10.40 -11.76 -6.20
CA LEU A 49 9.17 -11.53 -5.45
C LEU A 49 8.82 -10.03 -5.45
N ILE A 50 7.58 -9.72 -5.10
CA ILE A 50 7.13 -8.34 -4.91
C ILE A 50 7.28 -7.96 -3.44
N LEU A 51 8.00 -6.87 -3.17
CA LEU A 51 8.04 -6.27 -1.85
C LEU A 51 6.77 -5.43 -1.62
N ALA A 52 6.03 -5.68 -0.55
CA ALA A 52 4.93 -4.83 -0.09
C ALA A 52 5.32 -4.17 1.24
N THR A 53 5.17 -2.85 1.36
CA THR A 53 5.67 -2.06 2.51
C THR A 53 4.60 -1.74 3.57
N ALA A 54 3.45 -2.42 3.54
CA ALA A 54 2.34 -2.14 4.44
C ALA A 54 2.78 -2.04 5.91
N HIS A 55 2.14 -1.14 6.66
CA HIS A 55 2.36 -0.91 8.10
C HIS A 55 3.72 -0.32 8.54
N LEU A 56 4.69 -0.18 7.63
CA LEU A 56 5.86 0.65 7.89
C LEU A 56 5.45 2.13 7.99
N ASN A 57 6.18 2.92 8.78
CA ASN A 57 6.01 4.37 8.78
C ASN A 57 6.66 5.01 7.54
N ARG A 58 6.38 6.29 7.28
CA ARG A 58 6.89 7.01 6.11
C ARG A 58 8.40 6.85 5.90
N ASP A 59 9.20 7.09 6.93
CA ASP A 59 10.65 7.13 6.79
C ASP A 59 11.23 5.71 6.63
N GLU A 60 10.63 4.72 7.31
CA GLU A 60 10.93 3.30 7.11
C GLU A 60 10.63 2.86 5.67
N ILE A 61 9.51 3.30 5.09
CA ILE A 61 9.17 2.99 3.69
C ILE A 61 10.27 3.47 2.75
N PHE A 62 10.71 4.72 2.88
CA PHE A 62 11.78 5.26 2.03
C PHE A 62 13.10 4.48 2.23
N ALA A 63 13.51 4.26 3.48
CA ALA A 63 14.74 3.54 3.78
C ALA A 63 14.72 2.11 3.20
N VAL A 64 13.60 1.39 3.36
CA VAL A 64 13.43 0.03 2.86
C VAL A 64 13.35 -0.02 1.34
N VAL A 65 12.68 0.92 0.68
CA VAL A 65 12.63 0.99 -0.80
C VAL A 65 14.01 1.27 -1.38
N ASP A 66 14.75 2.22 -0.82
CA ASP A 66 16.11 2.52 -1.27
C ASP A 66 17.04 1.31 -1.09
N ALA A 67 16.99 0.64 0.07
CA ALA A 67 17.73 -0.60 0.29
C ALA A 67 17.26 -1.75 -0.62
N ALA A 68 15.97 -1.85 -0.93
CA ALA A 68 15.45 -2.88 -1.81
C ALA A 68 16.03 -2.74 -3.22
N LEU A 69 16.13 -1.51 -3.74
CA LEU A 69 16.78 -1.21 -5.00
C LEU A 69 18.27 -1.58 -4.98
N GLU A 70 18.98 -1.26 -3.90
CA GLU A 70 20.40 -1.63 -3.72
C GLU A 70 20.63 -3.14 -3.76
N GLU A 71 19.73 -3.92 -3.14
CA GLU A 71 19.82 -5.39 -3.10
C GLU A 71 19.26 -6.06 -4.37
N GLY A 72 18.75 -5.28 -5.33
CA GLY A 72 18.30 -5.75 -6.65
C GLY A 72 16.84 -6.19 -6.72
N VAL A 73 15.98 -5.76 -5.78
CA VAL A 73 14.53 -5.97 -5.86
C VAL A 73 13.98 -5.21 -7.07
N LYS A 74 13.24 -5.91 -7.92
CA LYS A 74 12.73 -5.36 -9.19
C LYS A 74 11.31 -4.82 -9.10
N ARG A 75 10.52 -5.31 -8.14
CA ARG A 75 9.07 -5.10 -8.08
C ARG A 75 8.64 -4.80 -6.66
N MET A 76 7.95 -3.67 -6.49
CA MET A 76 7.58 -3.15 -5.18
C MET A 76 6.20 -2.51 -5.24
N THR A 77 5.46 -2.58 -4.13
CA THR A 77 4.18 -1.89 -3.94
C THR A 77 4.13 -1.22 -2.59
N ILE A 78 3.60 0.01 -2.56
CA ILE A 78 3.32 0.79 -1.37
C ILE A 78 1.83 0.62 -1.09
N THR A 79 1.53 -0.23 -0.11
CA THR A 79 0.17 -0.52 0.31
C THR A 79 -0.44 0.67 1.05
N HIS A 80 -1.64 1.07 0.63
CA HIS A 80 -2.51 2.11 1.21
C HIS A 80 -1.75 3.39 1.63
N PRO A 81 -1.14 4.14 0.70
CA PRO A 81 -0.23 5.25 1.03
C PRO A 81 -0.89 6.38 1.83
N GLU A 82 -2.19 6.62 1.65
CA GLU A 82 -2.97 7.61 2.41
C GLU A 82 -3.38 7.16 3.82
N PHE A 83 -3.13 5.91 4.19
CA PHE A 83 -3.57 5.38 5.48
C PHE A 83 -2.96 6.18 6.64
N PRO A 84 -3.71 6.53 7.70
CA PRO A 84 -3.25 7.51 8.70
C PRO A 84 -1.90 7.24 9.38
N SER A 85 -1.47 5.97 9.51
CA SER A 85 -0.15 5.64 10.05
C SER A 85 1.01 5.91 9.10
N GLN A 86 0.77 5.89 7.79
CA GLN A 86 1.75 6.17 6.73
C GLN A 86 1.69 7.65 6.35
N ASN A 87 0.46 8.13 6.09
CA ASN A 87 0.13 9.51 5.72
C ASN A 87 1.08 10.10 4.66
N LEU A 88 1.33 9.33 3.59
CA LEU A 88 2.21 9.74 2.50
C LEU A 88 1.56 10.86 1.70
N SER A 89 2.26 11.99 1.62
CA SER A 89 1.84 13.13 0.81
C SER A 89 1.93 12.82 -0.70
N ALA A 90 1.24 13.59 -1.55
CA ALA A 90 1.36 13.41 -3.01
C ALA A 90 2.82 13.48 -3.52
N PRO A 91 3.69 14.39 -3.01
CA PRO A 91 5.12 14.35 -3.31
C PRO A 91 5.83 13.08 -2.85
N ASP A 92 5.48 12.53 -1.69
CA ASP A 92 6.08 11.26 -1.23
C ASP A 92 5.69 10.11 -2.14
N GLN A 93 4.42 10.05 -2.51
CA GLN A 93 3.87 9.07 -3.44
C GLN A 93 4.56 9.15 -4.81
N ALA A 94 4.71 10.36 -5.36
CA ALA A 94 5.44 10.59 -6.60
C ALA A 94 6.91 10.14 -6.48
N ALA A 95 7.59 10.48 -5.38
CA ALA A 95 8.98 10.09 -5.17
C ALA A 95 9.17 8.56 -5.06
N LEU A 96 8.20 7.83 -4.51
CA LEU A 96 8.20 6.36 -4.46
C LEU A 96 7.86 5.74 -5.82
N ALA A 97 6.96 6.37 -6.58
CA ALA A 97 6.64 5.97 -7.95
C ALA A 97 7.84 6.15 -8.90
N GLU A 98 8.61 7.24 -8.75
CA GLU A 98 9.86 7.48 -9.48
C GLU A 98 10.93 6.41 -9.21
N ARG A 99 10.90 5.79 -8.02
CA ARG A 99 11.73 4.63 -7.65
C ARG A 99 11.20 3.31 -8.23
N GLY A 100 10.13 3.34 -9.01
CA GLY A 100 9.52 2.18 -9.65
C GLY A 100 8.54 1.41 -8.77
N ALA A 101 8.18 1.93 -7.60
CA ALA A 101 7.14 1.31 -6.78
C ALA A 101 5.74 1.61 -7.36
N PHE A 102 4.85 0.62 -7.28
CA PHE A 102 3.43 0.85 -7.49
C PHE A 102 2.78 1.35 -6.19
N LEU A 103 1.69 2.09 -6.31
CA LEU A 103 0.89 2.61 -5.21
C LEU A 103 -0.46 1.89 -5.21
N GLU A 104 -0.75 1.19 -4.13
CA GLU A 104 -1.97 0.40 -3.96
C GLU A 104 -2.98 1.16 -3.10
N HIS A 105 -4.02 1.71 -3.74
CA HIS A 105 -5.09 2.40 -3.04
C HIS A 105 -6.20 1.40 -2.66
N THR A 106 -6.54 1.34 -1.36
CA THR A 106 -7.47 0.32 -0.85
C THR A 106 -8.89 0.86 -0.70
N ILE A 107 -9.87 0.18 -1.31
CA ILE A 107 -11.29 0.54 -1.22
C ILE A 107 -11.76 0.57 0.23
N ALA A 108 -11.33 -0.40 1.04
CA ALA A 108 -11.76 -0.52 2.43
C ALA A 108 -11.42 0.71 3.28
N SER A 109 -10.24 1.28 3.11
CA SER A 109 -9.82 2.46 3.85
C SER A 109 -10.64 3.70 3.49
N ILE A 110 -11.03 3.84 2.23
CA ILE A 110 -11.91 4.92 1.75
C ILE A 110 -13.33 4.69 2.28
N TYR A 111 -13.83 3.45 2.22
CA TYR A 111 -15.16 3.08 2.72
C TYR A 111 -15.32 3.36 4.22
N PHE A 112 -14.29 3.09 5.02
CA PHE A 112 -14.23 3.47 6.43
C PHE A 112 -13.95 4.96 6.68
N GLN A 113 -13.95 5.80 5.64
CA GLN A 113 -13.76 7.25 5.72
C GLN A 113 -12.44 7.64 6.39
N LYS A 114 -11.38 6.82 6.23
CA LYS A 114 -10.03 7.18 6.71
C LYS A 114 -9.44 8.33 5.89
N TYR A 115 -9.82 8.39 4.62
CA TYR A 115 -9.54 9.44 3.66
C TYR A 115 -10.61 9.41 2.56
N SER A 116 -10.70 10.48 1.76
CA SER A 116 -11.75 10.62 0.75
C SER A 116 -11.34 10.10 -0.63
N TRP A 117 -12.33 9.84 -1.48
CA TRP A 117 -12.10 9.50 -2.89
C TRP A 117 -11.39 10.62 -3.64
N GLU A 118 -11.78 11.87 -3.38
CA GLU A 118 -11.20 13.05 -4.01
C GLU A 118 -9.70 13.16 -3.73
N LEU A 119 -9.28 12.94 -2.48
CA LEU A 119 -7.86 12.93 -2.10
C LEU A 119 -7.08 11.89 -2.90
N VAL A 120 -7.59 10.65 -2.96
CA VAL A 120 -6.93 9.55 -3.69
C VAL A 120 -6.83 9.87 -5.17
N PHE A 121 -7.90 10.37 -5.79
CA PHE A 121 -7.88 10.73 -7.20
C PHE A 121 -6.93 11.90 -7.51
N ASP A 122 -6.83 12.88 -6.61
CA ASP A 122 -5.85 13.97 -6.75
C ASP A 122 -4.41 13.46 -6.62
N ASN A 123 -4.15 12.54 -5.70
CA ASN A 123 -2.84 11.88 -5.58
C ASN A 123 -2.49 11.05 -6.82
N ILE A 124 -3.45 10.31 -7.38
CA ILE A 124 -3.27 9.54 -8.62
C ILE A 124 -2.94 10.47 -9.78
N ARG A 125 -3.63 11.61 -9.91
CA ARG A 125 -3.35 12.61 -10.96
C ARG A 125 -1.98 13.26 -10.78
N TYR A 126 -1.58 13.51 -9.53
CA TYR A 126 -0.27 14.09 -9.22
C TYR A 126 0.88 13.12 -9.52
N THR A 127 0.72 11.86 -9.10
CA THR A 127 1.77 10.83 -9.22
C THR A 127 1.86 10.24 -10.62
N GLY A 128 0.73 10.13 -11.30
CA GLY A 128 0.62 9.48 -12.60
C GLY A 128 -0.05 8.11 -12.49
N ILE A 129 -1.11 7.94 -13.28
CA ILE A 129 -1.97 6.75 -13.28
C ILE A 129 -1.21 5.44 -13.57
N GLU A 130 -0.05 5.52 -14.23
CA GLU A 130 0.77 4.35 -14.58
C GLU A 130 1.25 3.56 -13.36
N GLN A 131 1.47 4.24 -12.23
CA GLN A 131 2.04 3.62 -11.03
C GLN A 131 0.99 3.37 -9.96
N CYS A 132 -0.28 3.67 -10.20
CA CYS A 132 -1.35 3.50 -9.22
C CYS A 132 -2.24 2.31 -9.58
N TYR A 133 -2.70 1.56 -8.59
CA TYR A 133 -3.76 0.58 -8.77
C TYR A 133 -4.68 0.50 -7.55
N PHE A 134 -5.86 -0.07 -7.72
CA PHE A 134 -6.78 -0.32 -6.62
C PHE A 134 -6.78 -1.79 -6.19
N ALA A 135 -6.84 -2.00 -4.87
CA ALA A 135 -7.15 -3.27 -4.24
C ALA A 135 -8.37 -3.09 -3.34
N SER A 136 -9.18 -4.13 -3.15
CA SER A 136 -10.41 -3.98 -2.35
C SER A 136 -10.11 -3.85 -0.85
N ASP A 137 -9.20 -4.66 -0.32
CA ASP A 137 -8.95 -4.83 1.13
C ASP A 137 -10.24 -5.14 1.92
N LEU A 138 -11.24 -5.70 1.23
CA LEU A 138 -12.52 -6.15 1.79
C LEU A 138 -12.41 -7.56 2.36
N GLY A 139 -13.46 -7.99 3.05
CA GLY A 139 -13.58 -9.32 3.67
C GLY A 139 -13.86 -9.28 5.16
N GLN A 140 -13.87 -8.08 5.75
CA GLN A 140 -14.29 -7.83 7.11
C GLN A 140 -15.83 -7.95 7.20
N PRO A 141 -16.39 -8.56 8.27
CA PRO A 141 -17.82 -8.85 8.35
C PRO A 141 -18.77 -7.65 8.22
N SER A 142 -18.29 -6.44 8.51
CA SER A 142 -19.08 -5.20 8.47
C SER A 142 -18.97 -4.44 7.14
N MET A 143 -18.37 -5.04 6.11
CA MET A 143 -18.09 -4.40 4.83
C MET A 143 -18.95 -4.98 3.69
N PRO A 144 -19.03 -4.27 2.55
CA PRO A 144 -19.64 -4.83 1.34
C PRO A 144 -19.04 -6.18 0.94
N PRO A 145 -19.77 -7.01 0.18
CA PRO A 145 -19.24 -8.23 -0.39
C PRO A 145 -17.92 -8.00 -1.15
N ILE A 146 -16.98 -8.94 -1.05
CA ILE A 146 -15.63 -8.79 -1.62
C ILE A 146 -15.71 -8.60 -3.14
N GLU A 147 -16.63 -9.31 -3.77
CA GLU A 147 -16.90 -9.28 -5.21
C GLU A 147 -17.35 -7.89 -5.72
N ASP A 148 -17.95 -7.06 -4.86
CA ASP A 148 -18.47 -5.74 -5.25
C ASP A 148 -17.39 -4.64 -5.17
N GLY A 149 -16.33 -4.84 -4.40
CA GLY A 149 -15.40 -3.77 -4.03
C GLY A 149 -14.74 -3.04 -5.20
N LEU A 150 -14.25 -3.80 -6.19
CA LEU A 150 -13.59 -3.21 -7.36
C LEU A 150 -14.61 -2.54 -8.30
N ALA A 151 -15.83 -3.08 -8.41
CA ALA A 151 -16.90 -2.46 -9.19
C ALA A 151 -17.31 -1.11 -8.59
N LEU A 152 -17.48 -1.05 -7.26
CA LEU A 152 -17.75 0.20 -6.54
C LEU A 152 -16.65 1.25 -6.78
N GLY A 153 -15.37 0.84 -6.75
CA GLY A 153 -14.27 1.76 -7.03
C GLY A 153 -14.24 2.24 -8.47
N ALA A 154 -14.55 1.36 -9.43
CA ALA A 154 -14.62 1.71 -10.85
C ALA A 154 -15.71 2.76 -11.10
N ASP A 155 -16.89 2.61 -10.49
CA ASP A 155 -17.98 3.59 -10.58
C ASP A 155 -17.56 4.96 -10.03
N GLN A 156 -16.84 4.99 -8.90
CA GLN A 156 -16.32 6.24 -8.32
C GLN A 156 -15.29 6.91 -9.24
N ALA A 157 -14.41 6.13 -9.88
CA ALA A 157 -13.43 6.66 -10.81
C ALA A 157 -14.10 7.23 -12.09
N LEU A 158 -15.11 6.55 -12.65
CA LEU A 158 -15.90 7.07 -13.77
C LEU A 158 -16.61 8.37 -13.39
N ALA A 159 -17.22 8.44 -12.21
CA ALA A 159 -17.87 9.64 -11.71
C ALA A 159 -16.89 10.81 -11.50
N ALA A 160 -15.64 10.51 -11.15
CA ALA A 160 -14.55 11.48 -11.02
C ALA A 160 -13.89 11.89 -12.35
N GLY A 161 -14.40 11.38 -13.49
CA GLY A 161 -13.99 11.80 -14.82
C GLY A 161 -12.83 11.00 -15.44
N PHE A 162 -12.42 9.88 -14.83
CA PHE A 162 -11.50 8.95 -15.50
C PHE A 162 -12.22 8.24 -16.65
N SER A 163 -11.54 8.08 -17.78
CA SER A 163 -12.05 7.30 -18.93
C SER A 163 -12.11 5.80 -18.62
N GLU A 164 -12.91 5.05 -19.37
CA GLU A 164 -12.95 3.57 -19.24
C GLU A 164 -11.57 2.91 -19.41
N THR A 165 -10.69 3.49 -20.23
CA THR A 165 -9.32 3.00 -20.42
C THR A 165 -8.47 3.23 -19.17
N GLU A 166 -8.60 4.40 -18.54
CA GLU A 166 -7.93 4.74 -17.29
C GLU A 166 -8.45 3.89 -16.12
N VAL A 167 -9.76 3.66 -16.05
CA VAL A 167 -10.38 2.76 -15.06
C VAL A 167 -9.86 1.35 -15.25
N ARG A 168 -9.84 0.82 -16.47
CA ARG A 168 -9.25 -0.50 -16.72
C ARG A 168 -7.78 -0.57 -16.30
N ARG A 169 -7.02 0.51 -16.51
CA ARG A 169 -5.62 0.59 -16.08
C ARG A 169 -5.47 0.51 -14.56
N LEU A 170 -6.24 1.31 -13.83
CA LEU A 170 -6.24 1.38 -12.37
C LEU A 170 -6.72 0.10 -11.68
N PHE A 171 -7.71 -0.58 -12.25
CA PHE A 171 -8.39 -1.71 -11.59
C PHE A 171 -7.95 -3.10 -12.11
N ALA A 172 -7.17 -3.16 -13.20
CA ALA A 172 -6.72 -4.43 -13.76
C ALA A 172 -5.31 -4.41 -14.35
N ASP A 173 -4.98 -3.47 -15.23
CA ASP A 173 -3.73 -3.59 -15.99
C ASP A 173 -2.47 -3.31 -15.16
N ASN A 174 -2.51 -2.37 -14.22
CA ASN A 174 -1.34 -2.04 -13.40
C ASN A 174 -0.98 -3.14 -12.39
N SER A 175 -1.98 -3.71 -11.71
CA SER A 175 -1.76 -4.84 -10.80
C SER A 175 -1.29 -6.08 -11.56
N ARG A 176 -1.83 -6.30 -12.77
CA ARG A 176 -1.33 -7.35 -13.69
C ARG A 176 0.12 -7.09 -14.10
N ARG A 177 0.48 -5.87 -14.50
CA ARG A 177 1.85 -5.49 -14.85
C ARG A 177 2.83 -5.68 -13.69
N LEU A 178 2.40 -5.38 -12.47
CA LEU A 178 3.18 -5.64 -11.26
C LEU A 178 3.38 -7.15 -11.03
N ALA A 179 2.34 -7.97 -11.24
CA ALA A 179 2.38 -9.42 -11.03
C ALA A 179 3.14 -10.19 -12.11
N GLU A 180 3.12 -9.72 -13.36
CA GLU A 180 3.83 -10.34 -14.49
C GLU A 180 5.34 -10.35 -14.25
N GLN A 181 5.96 -11.54 -14.32
CA GLN A 181 7.41 -11.69 -14.24
C GLN A 181 8.06 -11.08 -15.49
N SER A 182 9.20 -10.41 -15.32
CA SER A 182 10.03 -10.06 -16.47
C SER A 182 10.54 -11.35 -17.13
N PRO A 183 10.48 -11.50 -18.47
CA PRO A 183 11.05 -12.67 -19.13
C PRO A 183 12.52 -12.84 -18.72
N ALA A 184 12.90 -14.09 -18.42
CA ALA A 184 14.24 -14.49 -18.01
C ALA A 184 15.28 -14.29 -19.12
#